data_AF-A0A7U9NF31-F1
#
_entry.id   AF-A0A7U9NF31-F1
#
_cell.length_a   1.000
_cell.length_b   1.000
_cell.length_c   1.000
_cell.angle_alpha   90.00
_cell.angle_beta   90.00
_cell.angle_gamma   90.00
#
_symmetry.space_group_name_H-M   'P 1'
#
loop_
_entity.id
_entity.type
_entity.pdbx_description
1 polymer ?
#
loop_
_entity_poly.entity_id
_entity_poly.type
_entity_poly.pdbx_seq_one_letter_code
_entity_poly.pdbx_strand_id
1 'polypeptide(L)'
;MNEKKKKTLLILGVTAGLILQFAGITAGPDNQRIISGSCIGAGALLFPLCLGKLQRLSREKEFPWAVRQEEIEFHDERNTQIRSRAKARTSDISRWVVAALAWINFLVQGYLWMTLALMGVFVLAYILDFCYIEKYQNEM
;
A
#
# COMPACT_ATOMS: atom_id res chain seq x y z
N MET A 1 -20.19 -6.30 -16.41
CA MET A 1 -19.83 -4.88 -16.65
C MET A 1 -18.88 -4.82 -17.84
N ASN A 2 -19.21 -4.04 -18.87
CA ASN A 2 -18.43 -3.96 -20.12
C ASN A 2 -16.97 -3.53 -19.83
N GLU A 3 -15.98 -4.13 -20.49
CA GLU A 3 -14.53 -3.90 -20.25
C GLU A 3 -14.13 -2.42 -20.37
N LYS A 4 -14.83 -1.68 -21.25
CA LYS A 4 -14.70 -0.23 -21.37
C LYS A 4 -15.20 0.50 -20.11
N LYS A 5 -16.36 0.11 -19.57
CA LYS A 5 -16.95 0.70 -18.35
C LYS A 5 -16.05 0.46 -17.12
N LYS A 6 -15.47 -0.73 -16.97
CA LYS A 6 -14.48 -1.02 -15.89
C LYS A 6 -13.26 -0.11 -15.96
N LYS A 7 -12.67 0.04 -17.15
CA LYS A 7 -11.50 0.92 -17.36
C LYS A 7 -11.85 2.37 -17.04
N THR A 8 -13.00 2.86 -17.51
CA THR A 8 -13.47 4.23 -17.21
C THR A 8 -13.67 4.45 -15.72
N LEU A 9 -14.24 3.48 -14.99
CA LEU A 9 -14.46 3.56 -13.55
C LEU A 9 -13.12 3.58 -12.78
N LEU A 10 -12.15 2.77 -13.18
CA LEU A 10 -10.81 2.77 -12.59
C LEU A 10 -10.05 4.07 -12.86
N ILE A 11 -10.13 4.62 -14.07
CA ILE A 11 -9.55 5.93 -14.40
C ILE A 11 -10.17 7.02 -13.54
N LEU A 12 -11.50 7.02 -13.42
CA LEU A 12 -12.23 7.97 -12.57
C LEU A 12 -11.84 7.83 -11.09
N GLY A 13 -11.56 6.61 -10.62
CA GLY A 13 -11.02 6.36 -9.28
C GLY A 13 -9.62 6.93 -9.08
N VAL A 14 -8.72 6.79 -10.06
CA VAL A 14 -7.37 7.39 -10.02
C VAL A 14 -7.45 8.92 -10.01
N THR A 15 -8.27 9.51 -10.89
CA THR A 15 -8.43 10.97 -10.94
C THR A 15 -9.08 11.51 -9.69
N ALA A 16 -10.11 10.84 -9.16
CA ALA A 16 -10.71 11.21 -7.88
C ALA A 16 -9.69 11.14 -6.73
N GLY A 17 -8.86 10.09 -6.67
CA GLY A 17 -7.81 9.97 -5.66
C GLY A 17 -6.77 11.10 -5.73
N LEU A 18 -6.35 11.50 -6.94
CA LEU A 18 -5.44 12.63 -7.16
C LEU A 18 -6.08 13.97 -6.80
N ILE A 19 -7.34 14.20 -7.20
CA ILE A 19 -8.07 15.43 -6.86
C ILE A 19 -8.23 15.54 -5.33
N LEU A 20 -8.52 14.42 -4.65
CA LEU A 20 -8.66 14.40 -3.20
C LEU A 20 -7.36 14.72 -2.48
N GLN A 21 -6.21 14.19 -2.96
CA GLN A 21 -4.90 14.54 -2.44
C GLN A 21 -4.57 16.02 -2.69
N PHE A 22 -4.80 16.51 -3.91
CA PHE A 22 -4.50 17.89 -4.27
C PHE A 22 -5.34 18.89 -3.47
N ALA A 23 -6.65 18.63 -3.36
CA ALA A 23 -7.55 19.45 -2.53
C ALA A 23 -7.16 19.44 -1.05
N GLY A 24 -6.70 18.30 -0.53
CA GLY A 24 -6.20 18.21 0.84
C GLY A 24 -4.93 19.03 1.08
N ILE A 25 -4.03 19.11 0.10
CA ILE A 25 -2.80 19.91 0.20
C ILE A 25 -3.11 21.42 0.11
N THR A 26 -4.02 21.82 -0.79
CA THR A 26 -4.34 23.24 -1.01
C THR A 26 -5.24 23.85 0.07
N ALA A 27 -6.03 23.04 0.79
CA ALA A 27 -6.95 23.51 1.83
C ALA A 27 -6.25 24.08 3.08
N GLY A 28 -4.94 23.86 3.23
CA GLY A 28 -4.14 24.44 4.30
C GLY A 28 -4.49 23.94 5.72
N PRO A 29 -3.61 24.17 6.71
CA PRO A 29 -3.79 23.64 8.05
C PRO A 29 -4.66 24.49 8.98
N ASP A 30 -5.19 25.65 8.62
CA ASP A 30 -5.67 26.59 9.67
C ASP A 30 -7.10 26.38 10.20
N ASN A 31 -8.02 25.75 9.45
CA ASN A 31 -9.40 25.52 9.95
C ASN A 31 -9.98 24.11 9.68
N GLN A 32 -9.36 23.31 8.79
CA GLN A 32 -9.92 22.02 8.37
C GLN A 32 -8.90 20.87 8.39
N ARG A 33 -7.95 20.85 9.34
CA ARG A 33 -6.87 19.82 9.44
C ARG A 33 -7.38 18.38 9.38
N ILE A 34 -8.52 18.10 10.01
CA ILE A 34 -9.11 16.76 10.04
C ILE A 34 -9.63 16.35 8.66
N ILE A 35 -10.28 17.29 7.96
CA ILE A 35 -10.87 17.05 6.63
C ILE A 35 -9.76 16.96 5.59
N SER A 36 -8.80 17.89 5.61
CA SER A 36 -7.65 17.87 4.69
C SER A 36 -6.77 16.64 4.89
N GLY A 37 -6.46 16.28 6.15
CA GLY A 37 -5.71 15.08 6.47
C GLY A 37 -6.42 13.78 6.04
N SER A 38 -7.74 13.69 6.28
CA SER A 38 -8.54 12.54 5.85
C SER A 38 -8.61 12.42 4.33
N CYS A 39 -8.74 13.56 3.62
CA CYS A 39 -8.70 13.60 2.15
C CYS A 39 -7.35 13.14 1.59
N ILE A 40 -6.24 13.58 2.18
CA ILE A 40 -4.91 13.11 1.76
C ILE A 40 -4.78 11.61 2.02
N GLY A 41 -5.15 11.14 3.21
CA GLY A 41 -5.07 9.72 3.57
C GLY A 41 -5.92 8.82 2.66
N ALA A 42 -7.19 9.18 2.45
CA ALA A 42 -8.08 8.43 1.57
C ALA A 42 -7.58 8.44 0.11
N GLY A 43 -7.09 9.58 -0.37
CA GLY A 43 -6.55 9.70 -1.71
C GLY A 43 -5.27 8.88 -1.88
N ALA A 44 -4.40 8.82 -0.87
CA ALA A 44 -3.17 8.03 -0.87
C ALA A 44 -3.43 6.52 -0.88
N LEU A 45 -4.56 6.07 -0.32
CA LEU A 45 -4.99 4.66 -0.38
C LEU A 45 -5.65 4.32 -1.72
N LEU A 46 -6.57 5.16 -2.19
CA LEU A 46 -7.36 4.89 -3.41
C LEU A 46 -6.51 4.91 -4.67
N PHE A 47 -5.58 5.86 -4.77
CA PHE A 47 -4.73 6.04 -5.95
C PHE A 47 -3.93 4.78 -6.35
N PRO A 48 -3.06 4.19 -5.49
CA PRO A 48 -2.29 3.01 -5.85
C PRO A 48 -3.17 1.77 -6.08
N LEU A 49 -4.29 1.63 -5.36
CA LEU A 49 -5.23 0.52 -5.55
C LEU A 49 -5.87 0.55 -6.94
N CYS A 50 -6.33 1.72 -7.38
CA CYS A 50 -6.91 1.89 -8.71
C CYS A 50 -5.86 1.75 -9.81
N LEU A 51 -4.65 2.28 -9.60
CA LEU A 51 -3.54 2.11 -10.54
C LEU A 51 -3.13 0.65 -10.72
N GLY A 52 -2.98 -0.11 -9.63
CA GLY A 52 -2.61 -1.53 -9.72
C GLY A 52 -3.62 -2.35 -10.52
N LYS A 53 -4.92 -2.09 -10.33
CA LYS A 53 -6.00 -2.72 -11.12
C LYS A 53 -5.97 -2.30 -12.58
N LEU A 54 -5.68 -1.03 -12.86
CA LEU A 54 -5.60 -0.51 -14.22
C LEU A 54 -4.40 -1.08 -14.98
N GLN A 55 -3.24 -1.20 -14.33
CA GLN A 55 -2.06 -1.84 -14.89
C GLN A 55 -2.32 -3.31 -15.22
N ARG A 56 -2.98 -4.04 -14.31
CA ARG A 56 -3.40 -5.44 -14.57
C ARG A 56 -4.33 -5.53 -15.78
N LEU A 57 -5.33 -4.66 -15.86
CA LEU A 57 -6.26 -4.62 -16.99
C LEU A 57 -5.59 -4.28 -18.33
N SER A 58 -4.54 -3.46 -18.32
CA SER A 58 -3.76 -3.16 -19.53
C SER A 58 -2.94 -4.37 -19.96
N ARG A 59 -2.25 -5.02 -19.02
CA ARG A 59 -1.47 -6.24 -19.30
C ARG A 59 -2.33 -7.38 -19.84
N GLU A 60 -3.53 -7.56 -19.29
CA GLU A 60 -4.50 -8.57 -19.77
C GLU A 60 -4.92 -8.33 -21.24
N LYS A 61 -4.94 -7.07 -21.69
CA LYS A 61 -5.29 -6.71 -23.08
C LYS A 61 -4.11 -6.83 -24.04
N GLU A 62 -2.93 -6.39 -23.60
CA GLU A 62 -1.71 -6.40 -24.43
C GLU A 62 -1.14 -7.82 -24.58
N PHE A 63 -1.14 -8.61 -23.49
CA PHE A 63 -0.52 -9.94 -23.45
C PHE A 63 -1.44 -10.97 -22.76
N PRO A 64 -2.56 -11.37 -23.39
CA PRO A 64 -3.53 -12.28 -22.78
C PRO A 64 -2.99 -13.72 -22.58
N TRP A 65 -1.97 -14.11 -23.33
CA TRP A 65 -1.31 -15.41 -23.14
C TRP A 65 -0.38 -15.38 -21.92
N ALA A 66 0.36 -14.28 -21.72
CA ALA A 66 1.30 -14.13 -20.61
C ALA A 66 0.55 -14.08 -19.27
N VAL A 67 -0.57 -13.37 -19.19
CA VAL A 67 -1.37 -13.31 -17.95
C VAL A 67 -1.97 -14.68 -17.59
N ARG A 68 -2.39 -15.46 -18.59
CA ARG A 68 -2.90 -16.82 -18.35
C ARG A 68 -1.80 -17.77 -17.88
N GLN A 69 -0.59 -17.65 -18.43
CA GLN A 69 0.57 -18.40 -17.92
C GLN A 69 0.94 -17.96 -16.51
N GLU A 70 0.95 -16.66 -16.22
CA GLU A 70 1.20 -16.12 -14.88
C GLU A 70 0.20 -16.66 -13.86
N GLU A 71 -1.07 -16.83 -14.22
CA GLU A 71 -2.11 -17.37 -13.34
C GLU A 71 -1.93 -18.88 -13.07
N ILE A 72 -1.45 -19.64 -14.06
CA ILE A 72 -1.08 -21.06 -13.87
C ILE A 72 0.17 -21.15 -12.97
N GLU A 73 1.20 -20.35 -13.27
CA GLU A 73 2.43 -20.27 -12.48
C GLU A 73 2.20 -19.67 -11.08
N PHE A 74 1.08 -18.98 -10.87
CA PHE A 74 0.74 -18.40 -9.57
C PHE A 74 0.59 -19.47 -8.49
N HIS A 75 0.10 -20.65 -8.89
CA HIS A 75 -0.15 -21.79 -8.02
C HIS A 75 1.02 -22.78 -7.94
N ASP A 76 2.11 -22.56 -8.69
CA ASP A 76 3.33 -23.35 -8.58
C ASP A 76 4.03 -23.08 -7.23
N GLU A 77 4.39 -24.15 -6.53
CA GLU A 77 5.14 -24.13 -5.26
C GLU A 77 6.41 -23.28 -5.35
N ARG A 78 7.12 -23.32 -6.49
CA ARG A 78 8.34 -22.51 -6.64
C ARG A 78 8.03 -21.02 -6.65
N ASN A 79 6.97 -20.62 -7.33
CA ASN A 79 6.60 -19.22 -7.44
C ASN A 79 5.98 -18.68 -6.13
N THR A 80 5.25 -19.52 -5.40
CA THR A 80 4.75 -19.15 -4.06
C THR A 80 5.91 -18.91 -3.09
N GLN A 81 6.97 -19.72 -3.13
CA GLN A 81 8.18 -19.50 -2.33
C GLN A 81 8.94 -18.22 -2.73
N ILE A 82 9.07 -17.92 -4.02
CA ILE A 82 9.71 -16.67 -4.47
C ILE A 82 8.92 -15.47 -3.95
N ARG A 83 7.60 -15.52 -4.04
CA ARG A 83 6.71 -14.44 -3.60
C ARG A 83 6.72 -14.26 -2.08
N SER A 84 6.77 -15.36 -1.31
CA SER A 84 6.87 -15.27 0.15
C SER A 84 8.19 -14.65 0.58
N ARG A 85 9.31 -15.03 -0.05
CA ARG A 85 10.62 -14.39 0.18
C ARG A 85 10.63 -12.91 -0.20
N ALA A 86 10.02 -12.57 -1.34
CA ALA A 86 9.90 -11.17 -1.76
C ALA A 86 9.09 -10.35 -0.75
N LYS A 87 7.94 -10.87 -0.29
CA LYS A 87 7.11 -10.22 0.74
C LYS A 87 7.86 -10.03 2.06
N ALA A 88 8.60 -11.04 2.52
CA ALA A 88 9.43 -10.93 3.73
C ALA A 88 10.47 -9.81 3.57
N ARG A 89 11.21 -9.79 2.45
CA ARG A 89 12.21 -8.76 2.18
C ARG A 89 11.61 -7.36 2.08
N THR A 90 10.42 -7.21 1.48
CA THR A 90 9.71 -5.93 1.43
C THR A 90 9.27 -5.48 2.83
N SER A 91 8.87 -6.42 3.70
CA SER A 91 8.51 -6.14 5.10
C SER A 91 9.71 -5.62 5.91
N ASP A 92 10.89 -6.21 5.71
CA ASP A 92 12.12 -5.72 6.35
C ASP A 92 12.45 -4.29 5.92
N ILE A 93 12.38 -4.01 4.61
CA ILE A 93 12.67 -2.68 4.08
C ILE A 93 11.63 -1.67 4.57
N SER A 94 10.34 -2.02 4.59
CA SER A 94 9.28 -1.11 5.02
C SER A 94 9.42 -0.73 6.50
N ARG A 95 9.89 -1.64 7.37
CA ARG A 95 10.21 -1.32 8.78
C ARG A 95 11.31 -0.29 8.90
N TRP A 96 12.39 -0.43 8.15
CA TRP A 96 13.46 0.56 8.13
C TRP A 96 12.99 1.91 7.63
N VAL A 97 12.10 1.94 6.63
CA VAL A 97 11.48 3.19 6.16
C VAL A 97 10.63 3.83 7.25
N VAL A 98 9.80 3.06 7.97
CA VAL A 98 9.01 3.58 9.10
C VAL A 98 9.90 4.14 10.22
N ALA A 99 10.99 3.44 10.55
CA ALA A 99 11.97 3.92 11.53
C ALA A 99 12.65 5.23 11.07
N ALA A 100 13.03 5.32 9.80
CA ALA A 100 13.60 6.53 9.22
C ALA A 100 12.62 7.71 9.26
N LEU A 101 11.33 7.48 8.97
CA LEU A 101 10.29 8.51 9.09
C LEU A 101 10.10 8.99 10.54
N ALA A 102 10.18 8.08 11.52
CA ALA A 102 10.12 8.45 12.93
C ALA A 102 11.32 9.33 13.34
N TRP A 103 12.52 9.00 12.87
CA TRP A 103 13.71 9.82 13.06
C TRP A 103 13.59 11.20 12.41
N ILE A 104 13.12 11.27 11.16
CA ILE A 104 12.89 12.55 10.48
C ILE A 104 11.90 13.41 11.27
N ASN A 105 10.80 12.83 11.76
CA ASN A 105 9.83 13.57 12.58
C ASN A 105 10.47 14.12 13.87
N PHE A 106 11.37 13.36 14.50
CA PHE A 106 12.12 13.81 15.65
C PHE A 106 13.09 14.97 15.31
N LEU A 107 13.83 14.87 14.19
CA LEU A 107 14.76 15.90 13.74
C LEU A 107 14.08 17.24 13.40
N VAL A 108 12.87 17.18 12.84
CA VAL A 108 12.08 18.37 12.50
C VAL A 108 11.34 18.93 13.73
N GLN A 109 11.58 18.39 14.93
CA GLN A 109 10.85 18.73 16.16
C GLN A 109 9.32 18.63 15.97
N GLY A 110 8.89 17.63 15.20
CA GLY A 110 7.49 17.36 14.94
C GLY A 110 6.74 16.89 16.19
N TYR A 111 5.43 16.75 16.07
CA TYR A 111 4.58 16.38 17.20
C TYR A 111 4.95 15.01 17.78
N LEU A 112 5.12 14.95 19.10
CA LEU A 112 5.61 13.74 19.81
C LEU A 112 4.66 12.54 19.65
N TRP A 113 3.35 12.79 19.59
CA TRP A 113 2.34 11.73 19.37
C TRP A 113 2.54 11.03 18.00
N MET A 114 3.05 11.74 16.99
CA MET A 114 3.30 11.17 15.66
C MET A 114 4.51 10.24 15.68
N THR A 115 5.58 10.60 16.39
CA THR A 115 6.73 9.70 16.61
C THR A 115 6.30 8.45 17.37
N LEU A 116 5.48 8.61 18.43
CA LEU A 116 4.94 7.48 19.19
C LEU A 116 4.08 6.56 18.31
N ALA A 117 3.22 7.13 17.45
CA ALA A 117 2.40 6.35 16.54
C ALA A 117 3.25 5.54 15.55
N LEU A 118 4.26 6.15 14.94
CA LEU A 118 5.18 5.47 14.01
C LEU A 118 5.96 4.35 14.71
N MET A 119 6.45 4.59 15.92
CA MET A 119 7.12 3.59 16.74
C MET A 119 6.16 2.45 17.13
N GLY A 120 4.91 2.78 17.45
CA GLY A 120 3.85 1.80 17.71
C GLY A 120 3.60 0.90 16.51
N VAL A 121 3.52 1.44 15.30
CA VAL A 121 3.39 0.66 14.05
C VAL A 121 4.58 -0.26 13.84
N PHE A 122 5.80 0.23 14.11
CA PHE A 122 7.02 -0.58 14.03
C PHE A 122 6.99 -1.76 15.00
N VAL A 123 6.68 -1.52 16.28
CA VAL A 123 6.57 -2.58 17.30
C VAL A 123 5.46 -3.57 16.95
N LEU A 124 4.29 -3.08 16.53
CA LEU A 124 3.17 -3.91 16.12
C LEU A 124 3.55 -4.82 14.94
N ALA A 125 4.33 -4.33 13.98
CA ALA A 125 4.82 -5.16 12.89
C ALA A 125 5.71 -6.33 13.38
N TYR A 126 6.56 -6.11 14.39
CA TYR A 126 7.36 -7.18 15.00
C TYR A 126 6.51 -8.18 15.79
N ILE A 127 5.51 -7.71 16.53
CA ILE A 127 4.60 -8.59 17.26
C ILE A 127 3.84 -9.49 16.27
N LEU A 128 3.31 -8.91 15.18
CA LEU A 128 2.63 -9.69 14.15
C LEU A 128 3.56 -10.73 13.53
N ASP A 129 4.78 -10.36 13.18
CA ASP A 129 5.78 -11.30 12.68
C ASP A 129 6.02 -12.46 13.64
N PHE A 130 6.21 -12.17 14.92
CA PHE A 130 6.42 -13.19 15.94
C PHE A 130 5.21 -14.13 16.06
N CYS A 131 4.00 -13.58 16.14
CA CYS A 131 2.76 -14.37 16.19
C CYS A 131 2.58 -15.24 14.93
N TYR A 132 2.93 -14.73 13.75
CA TYR A 132 2.83 -15.49 12.52
C TYR A 132 3.92 -16.58 12.43
N ILE A 133 5.14 -16.32 12.90
CA ILE A 133 6.20 -17.34 12.98
C ILE A 133 5.74 -18.49 13.86
N GLU A 134 5.26 -18.21 15.08
CA GLU A 134 4.77 -19.24 16.00
C GLU A 134 3.60 -20.03 15.41
N LYS A 135 2.65 -19.32 14.78
CA LYS A 135 1.52 -19.97 14.10
C LYS A 135 1.99 -20.92 12.99
N TYR A 136 2.88 -20.48 12.11
CA TYR A 136 3.36 -21.32 11.00
C TYR A 136 4.31 -22.43 11.46
N GLN A 137 5.01 -22.25 12.58
CA GLN A 137 5.80 -23.33 13.21
C GLN A 137 4.91 -24.44 13.78
N ASN A 138 3.71 -24.12 14.28
CA ASN A 138 2.78 -25.11 14.80
C ASN A 138 1.95 -25.80 13.70
N GLU A 139 1.82 -25.19 12.52
CA GLU A 139 1.11 -25.75 11.36
C GLU A 139 1.98 -26.67 10.49
N MET A 140 3.32 -26.58 10.58
CA MET A 140 4.28 -27.42 9.85
C MET A 140 4.85 -28.52 10.75
#